data_AF-A0A7C9RIW4-F1
#
_entry.id   AF-A0A7C9RIW4-F1
#
_cell.length_a   1.000
_cell.length_b   1.000
_cell.length_c   1.000
_cell.angle_alpha   90.00
_cell.angle_beta   90.00
_cell.angle_gamma   90.00
#
_symmetry.space_group_name_H-M   'P 1'
#
loop_
_entity.id
_entity.type
_entity.pdbx_description
1 polymer ?
#
loop_
_entity_poly.entity_id
_entity_poly.type
_entity_poly.pdbx_seq_one_letter_code
_entity_poly.pdbx_strand_id
1 'polypeptide(L)'
;MSTAAVLQAVNGISLAALLFLLSSGFTLTFGLMRVVNMAYGAYYLLGGYVGYSVARATGSFELAVVAGGLAIVVLGYIIDRSHG
;
A
#
# COMPACT_ATOMS: atom_id res chain seq x y z
N MET A 1 -32.27 -20.94 27.39
CA MET A 1 -30.87 -21.36 27.19
C MET A 1 -30.61 -21.87 25.77
N SER A 2 -31.51 -22.65 25.17
CA SER A 2 -31.40 -23.13 23.78
C SER A 2 -31.49 -22.02 22.71
N THR A 3 -32.40 -21.06 22.85
CA THR A 3 -32.54 -19.94 21.89
C THR A 3 -31.33 -19.01 21.87
N ALA A 4 -30.71 -18.78 23.03
CA ALA A 4 -29.48 -17.99 23.13
C ALA A 4 -28.32 -18.64 22.36
N ALA A 5 -28.17 -19.98 22.45
CA ALA A 5 -27.15 -20.71 21.70
C ALA A 5 -27.36 -20.60 20.19
N VAL A 6 -28.61 -20.69 19.71
CA VAL A 6 -28.94 -20.51 18.29
C VAL A 6 -28.61 -19.09 17.83
N LEU A 7 -28.99 -18.07 18.60
CA LEU A 7 -28.67 -16.67 18.28
C LEU A 7 -27.16 -16.39 18.25
N GLN A 8 -26.40 -17.01 19.15
CA GLN A 8 -24.95 -16.85 19.22
C GLN A 8 -24.26 -17.55 18.05
N ALA A 9 -24.74 -18.72 17.64
CA ALA A 9 -24.27 -19.42 16.44
C ALA A 9 -24.54 -18.59 15.16
N VAL A 10 -25.75 -18.03 15.02
CA VAL A 10 -26.10 -17.17 13.88
C VAL A 10 -25.24 -15.90 13.86
N ASN A 11 -25.02 -15.24 15.00
CA ASN A 11 -24.11 -14.10 15.08
C ASN A 11 -22.67 -14.46 14.73
N GLY A 12 -22.18 -15.61 15.20
CA GLY A 12 -20.85 -16.12 14.86
C GLY A 12 -20.68 -16.36 13.36
N ILE A 13 -21.68 -16.97 12.71
CA ILE A 13 -21.68 -17.18 11.24
C ILE A 13 -21.73 -15.85 10.50
N SER A 14 -22.57 -14.90 10.92
CA SER A 14 -22.62 -13.57 10.30
C SER A 14 -21.28 -12.84 10.40
N LEU A 15 -20.62 -12.88 11.58
CA LEU A 15 -19.31 -12.28 11.76
C LEU A 15 -18.23 -12.99 10.93
N ALA A 16 -18.25 -14.32 10.87
CA ALA A 16 -17.36 -15.10 10.02
C ALA A 16 -17.57 -14.79 8.53
N ALA A 17 -18.81 -14.62 8.07
CA ALA A 17 -19.13 -14.24 6.71
C ALA A 17 -18.60 -12.84 6.36
N LEU A 18 -18.77 -11.86 7.27
CA LEU A 18 -18.20 -10.51 7.09
C LEU A 18 -16.67 -10.55 6.97
N LEU A 19 -16.00 -11.27 7.86
CA LEU A 19 -14.55 -11.42 7.82
C LEU A 19 -14.07 -12.18 6.58
N PHE A 20 -14.81 -13.20 6.15
CA PHE A 20 -14.53 -13.95 4.93
C PHE A 20 -14.68 -13.08 3.68
N LEU A 21 -15.76 -12.30 3.57
CA LEU A 21 -15.94 -11.35 2.46
C LEU A 21 -14.85 -10.27 2.45
N LEU A 22 -14.50 -9.73 3.62
CA LEU A 22 -13.41 -8.75 3.75
C LEU A 22 -12.07 -9.32 3.27
N SER A 23 -11.71 -10.52 3.75
CA SER A 23 -10.45 -11.18 3.41
C SER A 23 -10.38 -11.63 1.95
N SER A 24 -11.46 -12.19 1.41
CA SER A 24 -11.55 -12.57 -0.01
C SER A 24 -11.53 -11.33 -0.91
N GLY A 25 -12.19 -10.23 -0.54
CA GLY A 25 -12.11 -8.94 -1.23
C GLY A 25 -10.68 -8.40 -1.27
N PHE A 26 -9.95 -8.46 -0.16
CA PHE A 26 -8.53 -8.09 -0.10
C PHE A 26 -7.65 -8.98 -0.99
N THR A 27 -7.89 -10.29 -0.98
CA THR A 27 -7.18 -11.27 -1.80
C THR A 27 -7.47 -11.08 -3.29
N LEU A 28 -8.71 -10.79 -3.67
CA LEU A 28 -9.11 -10.50 -5.05
C LEU A 28 -8.50 -9.17 -5.52
N THR A 29 -8.53 -8.15 -4.67
CA THR A 29 -7.94 -6.84 -4.92
C THR A 29 -6.45 -6.97 -5.21
N PHE A 30 -5.69 -7.70 -4.39
CA PHE A 30 -4.25 -7.94 -4.61
C PHE A 30 -3.93 -9.06 -5.62
N GLY A 31 -4.82 -10.03 -5.81
CA GLY A 31 -4.63 -11.17 -6.71
C GLY A 31 -4.94 -10.84 -8.17
N LEU A 32 -5.85 -9.91 -8.43
CA LEU A 32 -6.16 -9.40 -9.77
C LEU A 32 -5.32 -8.17 -10.13
N MET A 33 -4.95 -7.33 -9.15
CA MET A 33 -3.87 -6.37 -9.34
C MET A 33 -2.53 -7.09 -9.33
N ARG A 34 -2.09 -7.59 -10.48
CA ARG A 34 -0.71 -7.99 -10.74
C ARG A 34 0.26 -6.84 -10.41
N VAL A 35 0.64 -6.62 -9.14
CA VAL A 35 1.81 -5.85 -8.64
C VAL A 35 1.92 -4.34 -9.00
N VAL A 36 1.27 -3.84 -10.05
CA VAL A 36 1.57 -2.54 -10.66
C VAL A 36 1.00 -1.36 -9.86
N ASN A 37 -0.19 -1.43 -9.25
CA ASN A 37 -0.74 -0.25 -8.55
C ASN A 37 0.03 0.10 -7.25
N MET A 38 0.52 -0.90 -6.51
CA MET A 38 1.32 -0.71 -5.29
C MET A 38 2.77 -0.37 -5.57
N ALA A 39 3.37 -0.91 -6.64
CA ALA A 39 4.74 -0.55 -7.01
C ALA A 39 4.86 0.96 -7.26
N TYR A 40 3.93 1.52 -8.04
CA TYR A 40 3.87 2.97 -8.29
C TYR A 40 3.61 3.77 -7.00
N GLY A 41 2.72 3.32 -6.12
CA GLY A 41 2.48 3.95 -4.81
C GLY A 41 3.72 3.97 -3.92
N ALA A 42 4.49 2.88 -3.88
CA ALA A 42 5.74 2.79 -3.13
C ALA A 42 6.81 3.74 -3.67
N TYR A 43 6.93 3.90 -5.00
CA TYR A 43 7.86 4.87 -5.60
C TYR A 43 7.50 6.32 -5.24
N TYR A 44 6.21 6.67 -5.26
CA TYR A 44 5.75 8.00 -4.84
C TYR A 44 6.03 8.28 -3.36
N LEU A 45 5.77 7.32 -2.48
CA LEU A 45 6.05 7.45 -1.05
C LEU A 45 7.54 7.60 -0.77
N LEU A 46 8.39 6.85 -1.48
CA LEU A 46 9.83 6.93 -1.32
C LEU A 46 10.38 8.27 -1.82
N GLY A 47 9.95 8.75 -2.99
CA GLY A 47 10.31 10.09 -3.47
C GLY A 47 9.83 11.19 -2.51
N GLY A 48 8.63 11.05 -1.96
CA GLY A 48 8.10 11.94 -0.93
C GLY A 48 8.91 11.91 0.38
N TYR A 49 9.35 10.74 0.83
CA TYR A 49 10.19 10.59 2.01
C TYR A 49 11.59 11.20 1.82
N VAL A 50 12.20 11.00 0.65
CA VAL A 50 13.48 11.65 0.30
C VAL A 50 13.31 13.17 0.23
N GLY A 51 12.26 13.67 -0.41
CA GLY A 51 11.95 15.10 -0.41
C GLY A 51 11.74 15.64 1.01
N TYR A 52 10.97 14.95 1.84
CA TYR A 52 10.72 15.34 3.23
C TYR A 52 12.00 15.38 4.07
N SER A 53 12.87 14.37 3.95
CA SER A 53 14.15 14.33 4.67
C SER A 53 15.09 15.45 4.24
N VAL A 54 15.14 15.77 2.93
CA VAL A 54 15.90 16.92 2.42
C VAL A 54 15.30 18.24 2.88
N ALA A 55 13.97 18.39 2.86
CA ALA A 55 13.27 19.56 3.39
C ALA A 55 13.61 19.78 4.87
N ARG A 56 13.67 18.71 5.67
CA ARG A 56 14.06 18.80 7.09
C ARG A 56 15.51 19.16 7.30
N ALA A 57 16.41 18.71 6.43
CA ALA A 57 17.85 18.95 6.56
C ALA A 57 18.26 20.35 6.06
N THR A 58 17.66 20.84 4.98
CA THR A 58 18.05 22.10 4.32
C THR A 58 17.06 23.25 4.55
N GLY A 59 15.83 22.96 4.98
CA GLY A 59 14.75 23.96 5.08
C GLY A 59 14.22 24.47 3.73
N SER A 60 14.76 23.97 2.61
CA SER A 60 14.40 24.42 1.26
C SER A 60 13.42 23.47 0.59
N PHE A 61 12.27 24.01 0.17
CA PHE A 61 11.26 23.26 -0.59
C PHE A 61 11.74 22.93 -2.01
N GLU A 62 12.46 23.83 -2.65
CA GLU A 62 12.96 23.61 -4.02
C GLU A 62 13.96 22.45 -4.07
N LEU A 63 14.90 22.41 -3.12
CA LEU A 63 15.84 21.29 -3.00
C LEU A 63 15.14 19.97 -2.66
N ALA A 64 14.09 20.02 -1.84
CA ALA A 64 13.28 18.86 -1.51
C ALA A 64 12.56 18.27 -2.75
N VAL A 65 11.96 19.12 -3.58
CA VAL A 65 11.28 18.68 -4.81
C VAL A 65 12.28 18.07 -5.80
N VAL A 66 13.42 18.72 -6.01
CA VAL A 66 14.47 18.23 -6.91
C VAL A 66 15.03 16.89 -6.41
N ALA A 67 15.33 16.78 -5.11
CA ALA A 67 15.87 15.55 -4.54
C ALA A 67 14.86 14.39 -4.60
N GLY A 68 13.60 14.64 -4.27
CA GLY A 68 12.54 13.62 -4.38
C GLY A 68 12.33 13.14 -5.82
N GLY A 69 12.34 14.07 -6.78
CA GLY A 69 12.24 13.75 -8.21
C GLY A 69 13.44 12.94 -8.71
N LEU A 70 14.66 13.36 -8.39
CA LEU A 70 15.89 12.65 -8.75
C LEU A 70 15.93 11.24 -8.16
N ALA A 71 15.46 11.04 -6.93
CA ALA A 71 15.40 9.71 -6.31
C ALA A 71 14.53 8.73 -7.12
N ILE A 72 13.37 9.18 -7.62
CA ILE A 72 12.50 8.34 -8.46
C ILE A 72 13.13 8.08 -9.82
N VAL A 73 13.75 9.08 -10.46
CA VAL A 73 14.45 8.91 -11.75
C VAL A 73 15.57 7.87 -11.65
N VAL A 74 16.40 7.97 -10.60
CA VAL A 74 17.48 7.01 -10.35
C VAL A 74 16.91 5.62 -10.13
N LEU A 75 15.88 5.47 -9.29
CA LEU A 75 15.25 4.18 -9.01
C LEU A 75 14.62 3.55 -10.24
N GLY A 76 13.86 4.32 -11.02
CA GLY A 76 13.29 3.85 -12.29
C GLY A 76 14.38 3.34 -13.23
N TYR A 77 15.49 4.09 -13.34
CA TYR A 77 16.65 3.65 -14.13
C TYR A 77 17.30 2.37 -13.58
N ILE A 78 17.32 2.11 -12.27
CA ILE A 78 17.81 0.85 -11.66
C ILE A 78 16.93 -0.34 -12.06
N ILE A 79 15.62 -0.13 -12.04
CA ILE A 79 14.65 -1.19 -12.27
C ILE A 79 14.59 -1.57 -13.74
N ASP A 80 14.67 -0.59 -14.64
CA ASP A 80 14.68 -0.86 -16.08
C ASP A 80 15.89 -1.72 -16.48
N ARG A 81 17.05 -1.47 -15.88
CA ARG A 81 18.26 -2.25 -16.12
C ARG A 81 18.30 -3.61 -15.43
N SER A 82 17.38 -3.92 -14.52
CA SER A 82 17.27 -5.26 -13.93
C SER A 82 16.36 -6.20 -14.72
N HIS A 83 15.62 -5.68 -15.70
CA HIS A 83 14.70 -6.45 -16.55
C HIS A 83 15.18 -6.59 -18.01
N GLY A 84 16.40 -6.13 -18.31
CA GLY A 84 17.07 -6.24 -19.62
C GLY A 84 18.19 -7.26 -19.64
#